data_AF-A0A920HRR8-F1
#
_entry.id   AF-A0A920HRR8-F1
#
_cell.length_a   1.000
_cell.length_b   1.000
_cell.length_c   1.000
_cell.angle_alpha   90.00
_cell.angle_beta   90.00
_cell.angle_gamma   90.00
#
_symmetry.space_group_name_H-M   'P 1'
#
loop_
_entity.id
_entity.type
_entity.pdbx_description
1 polymer ?
#
loop_
_entity_poly.entity_id
_entity_poly.type
_entity_poly.pdbx_seq_one_letter_code
_entity_poly.pdbx_strand_id
1 'polypeptide(L)'
;MKKTLNHNRWKRFDDWDNRRLRLDQFAEEDDLNGFVAFKSRKDPSPELTIKNNKIVSMDGKSPKEFDIIDHYIANYHLDITVAKKAMEFSSIDLAKMLVDINIPRENLIKIARGLTPAKLADVVPILTPWK
;
A
#
# COMPACT_ATOMS: atom_id res chain seq x y z
N MET A 1 -20.11 -40.62 3.19
CA MET A 1 -21.18 -39.74 2.67
C MET A 1 -21.35 -40.01 1.18
N LYS A 2 -22.56 -40.36 0.73
CA LYS A 2 -22.85 -40.78 -0.65
C LYS A 2 -22.56 -39.62 -1.61
N LYS A 3 -21.69 -39.84 -2.61
CA LYS A 3 -21.55 -38.94 -3.78
C LYS A 3 -22.88 -38.96 -4.53
N THR A 4 -23.67 -37.91 -4.37
CA THR A 4 -24.79 -37.60 -5.26
C THR A 4 -24.21 -37.27 -6.62
N LEU A 5 -24.16 -38.27 -7.51
CA LEU A 5 -23.81 -38.10 -8.91
C LEU A 5 -24.97 -37.33 -9.55
N ASN A 6 -24.75 -36.07 -9.92
CA ASN A 6 -25.73 -35.34 -10.70
C ASN A 6 -25.04 -34.55 -11.83
N HIS A 7 -25.49 -34.86 -13.04
CA HIS A 7 -25.26 -34.20 -14.33
C HIS A 7 -23.88 -34.35 -14.98
N ASN A 8 -23.90 -34.32 -16.31
CA ASN A 8 -22.84 -34.56 -17.29
C ASN A 8 -21.62 -33.64 -17.08
N ARG A 9 -20.82 -33.89 -16.03
CA ARG A 9 -19.66 -33.08 -15.68
C ARG A 9 -18.47 -33.47 -16.57
N TRP A 10 -17.91 -32.49 -17.29
CA TRP A 10 -16.75 -32.75 -18.14
C TRP A 10 -15.53 -33.07 -17.28
N LYS A 11 -14.82 -34.14 -17.66
CA LYS A 11 -13.61 -34.63 -16.97
C LYS A 11 -12.56 -33.53 -16.73
N ARG A 12 -12.51 -32.52 -17.60
CA ARG A 12 -11.63 -31.35 -17.45
C ARG A 12 -11.83 -30.59 -16.14
N PHE A 13 -13.06 -30.50 -15.63
CA PHE A 13 -13.32 -29.85 -14.34
C PHE A 13 -12.85 -30.71 -13.17
N ASP A 14 -13.00 -32.04 -13.23
CA ASP A 14 -12.47 -32.93 -12.18
C ASP A 14 -10.94 -32.90 -12.13
N ASP A 15 -10.27 -32.70 -13.27
CA ASP A 15 -8.82 -32.47 -13.30
C ASP A 15 -8.44 -31.10 -12.72
N TRP A 16 -9.33 -30.10 -12.72
CA TRP A 16 -9.09 -28.75 -12.17
C TRP A 16 -9.32 -28.68 -10.66
N ASP A 17 -10.51 -29.02 -10.18
CA ASP A 17 -10.64 -30.19 -9.30
C ASP A 17 -9.47 -30.45 -8.34
N ASN A 18 -8.63 -31.37 -8.80
CA ASN A 18 -7.56 -31.96 -8.03
C ASN A 18 -6.25 -31.16 -8.09
N ARG A 19 -6.21 -29.99 -8.75
CA ARG A 19 -4.99 -29.16 -8.77
C ARG A 19 -4.76 -28.57 -7.39
N ARG A 20 -3.48 -28.51 -7.00
CA ARG A 20 -3.05 -27.92 -5.72
C ARG A 20 -3.58 -26.50 -5.50
N LEU A 21 -3.61 -25.67 -6.55
CA LEU A 21 -4.14 -24.30 -6.49
C LEU A 21 -5.59 -24.25 -5.94
N ARG A 22 -6.39 -25.28 -6.16
CA ARG A 22 -7.78 -25.33 -5.71
C ARG A 22 -7.92 -25.67 -4.22
N LEU A 23 -6.81 -26.02 -3.57
CA LEU A 23 -6.73 -26.21 -2.12
C LEU A 23 -6.41 -24.90 -1.40
N ASP A 24 -5.95 -23.87 -2.12
CA ASP A 24 -5.73 -22.54 -1.56
C ASP A 24 -7.08 -21.88 -1.27
N GLN A 25 -7.17 -21.24 -0.11
CA GLN A 25 -8.39 -20.57 0.33
C GLN A 25 -8.38 -19.13 -0.15
N PHE A 26 -9.06 -18.88 -1.26
CA PHE A 26 -9.32 -17.52 -1.75
C PHE A 26 -10.57 -16.96 -1.07
N ALA A 27 -10.49 -15.70 -0.66
CA ALA A 27 -11.61 -14.93 -0.14
C ALA A 27 -11.88 -13.74 -1.05
N GLU A 28 -13.13 -13.29 -1.08
CA GLU A 28 -13.48 -12.00 -1.67
C GLU A 28 -12.94 -10.86 -0.79
N GLU A 29 -12.71 -9.70 -1.40
CA GLU A 29 -12.23 -8.52 -0.66
C GLU A 29 -13.30 -7.99 0.31
N ASP A 30 -12.88 -7.61 1.50
CA ASP A 30 -13.72 -7.00 2.53
C ASP A 30 -12.96 -5.83 3.19
N ASP A 31 -13.24 -4.63 2.69
CA ASP A 31 -12.58 -3.39 3.12
C ASP A 31 -12.92 -2.99 4.55
N LEU A 32 -14.11 -3.36 5.05
CA LEU A 32 -14.59 -3.00 6.37
C LEU A 32 -13.79 -3.69 7.47
N ASN A 33 -13.41 -4.95 7.24
CA ASN A 33 -12.63 -5.77 8.16
C ASN A 33 -11.13 -5.77 7.84
N GLY A 34 -10.69 -5.03 6.81
CA GLY A 34 -9.27 -4.90 6.44
C GLY A 34 -8.75 -6.07 5.59
N PHE A 35 -9.63 -6.89 5.02
CA PHE A 35 -9.28 -7.94 4.05
C PHE A 35 -9.24 -7.38 2.64
N VAL A 36 -8.36 -6.42 2.41
CA VAL A 36 -8.06 -5.85 1.10
C VAL A 36 -6.57 -5.59 1.00
N ALA A 37 -5.97 -5.88 -0.15
CA ALA A 37 -4.51 -5.78 -0.31
C ALA A 37 -4.03 -4.33 -0.40
N PHE A 38 -4.76 -3.48 -1.13
CA PHE A 38 -4.44 -2.07 -1.33
C PHE A 38 -5.73 -1.25 -1.53
N LYS A 39 -5.69 0.06 -1.25
CA LYS A 39 -6.78 1.02 -1.54
C LYS A 39 -8.08 0.68 -0.81
N SER A 40 -8.00 0.44 0.49
CA SER A 40 -9.19 0.39 1.33
C SER A 40 -9.90 1.75 1.37
N ARG A 41 -11.23 1.75 1.53
CA ARG A 41 -11.97 2.99 1.81
C ARG A 41 -11.58 3.65 3.14
N LYS A 42 -10.96 2.87 4.04
CA LYS A 42 -10.48 3.35 5.34
C LYS A 42 -9.02 3.80 5.31
N ASP A 43 -8.31 3.63 4.19
CA ASP A 43 -6.94 4.10 4.09
C ASP A 43 -6.94 5.65 4.10
N PRO A 44 -6.07 6.28 4.92
CA PRO A 44 -6.01 7.73 4.97
C PRO A 44 -5.49 8.32 3.66
N SER A 45 -5.94 9.53 3.35
CA SER A 45 -5.36 10.29 2.24
C SER A 45 -3.94 10.75 2.59
N PRO A 46 -2.96 10.66 1.67
CA PRO A 46 -1.62 11.15 1.92
C PRO A 46 -1.61 12.65 2.20
N GLU A 47 -1.22 13.04 3.40
CA GLU A 47 -1.17 14.44 3.82
C GLU A 47 -0.07 14.66 4.84
N LEU A 48 0.61 15.81 4.78
CA LEU A 48 1.57 16.19 5.80
C LEU A 48 1.56 17.70 6.02
N THR A 49 1.29 18.11 7.26
CA THR A 49 1.39 19.51 7.68
C THR A 49 2.52 19.68 8.70
N ILE A 50 3.42 20.61 8.43
CA ILE A 50 4.58 20.91 9.28
C ILE A 50 4.52 22.38 9.71
N LYS A 51 4.68 22.67 11.01
CA LYS A 51 4.84 24.03 11.53
C LYS A 51 5.96 24.06 12.57
N ASN A 52 6.78 25.11 12.55
CA ASN A 52 7.89 25.30 13.50
C ASN A 52 8.78 24.05 13.64
N ASN A 53 9.09 23.42 12.51
CA ASN A 53 9.90 22.20 12.45
C ASN A 53 9.32 21.01 13.25
N LYS A 54 8.00 20.96 13.40
CA LYS A 54 7.24 19.86 14.02
C LYS A 54 6.07 19.46 13.13
N ILE A 55 5.74 18.17 13.12
CA ILE A 55 4.59 17.64 12.41
C ILE A 55 3.32 17.96 13.20
N VAL A 56 2.36 18.60 12.54
CA VAL A 56 1.08 19.05 13.11
C VAL A 56 -0.12 18.26 12.56
N SER A 57 0.06 17.58 11.42
CA SER A 57 -0.88 16.59 10.90
C SER A 57 -0.11 15.62 10.01
N MET A 58 -0.45 14.34 10.06
CA MET A 58 0.11 13.28 9.21
C MET A 58 -1.01 12.34 8.79
N ASP A 59 -1.17 12.14 7.47
CA ASP A 59 -2.15 11.26 6.84
C ASP A 59 -3.57 11.45 7.40
N GLY A 60 -3.99 12.72 7.52
CA GLY A 60 -5.31 13.11 8.02
C GLY A 60 -5.50 13.03 9.54
N LYS A 61 -4.50 12.60 10.30
CA LYS A 61 -4.54 12.55 11.77
C LYS A 61 -3.81 13.72 12.41
N SER A 62 -4.38 14.28 13.47
CA SER A 62 -3.70 15.25 14.32
C SER A 62 -2.86 14.58 15.41
N PRO A 63 -1.87 15.27 16.03
CA PRO A 63 -1.07 14.73 17.13
C PRO A 63 -1.85 14.25 18.34
N LYS A 64 -3.11 14.64 18.50
CA LYS A 64 -4.00 14.16 19.57
C LYS A 64 -4.59 12.77 19.26
N GLU A 65 -4.64 12.41 17.99
CA GLU A 65 -5.18 11.15 17.47
C GLU A 65 -4.08 10.15 17.13
N PHE A 66 -2.82 10.55 17.30
CA PHE A 66 -1.67 9.69 17.07
C PHE A 66 -1.65 8.55 18.07
N ASP A 67 -1.47 7.34 17.56
CA ASP A 67 -1.07 6.20 18.36
C ASP A 67 0.46 6.14 18.51
N ILE A 68 0.96 5.05 19.10
CA ILE A 68 2.40 4.84 19.31
C ILE A 68 3.17 4.79 17.99
N ILE A 69 2.58 4.22 16.93
CA ILE A 69 3.20 4.09 15.62
C ILE A 69 3.25 5.47 14.95
N ASP A 70 2.14 6.20 14.96
CA ASP A 70 2.06 7.55 14.40
C ASP A 70 3.08 8.48 15.07
N HIS A 71 3.17 8.43 16.41
CA HIS A 71 4.16 9.19 17.17
C HIS A 71 5.59 8.81 16.83
N TYR A 72 5.88 7.52 16.64
CA TYR A 72 7.23 7.08 16.29
C TYR A 72 7.64 7.56 14.90
N ILE A 73 6.76 7.40 13.91
CA ILE A 73 7.00 7.82 12.53
C ILE A 73 7.20 9.33 12.46
N ALA A 74 6.31 10.10 13.10
CA ALA A 74 6.35 11.55 13.06
C ALA A 74 7.60 12.14 13.73
N ASN A 75 8.13 11.52 14.79
CA ASN A 75 9.26 12.06 15.54
C ASN A 75 10.63 11.53 15.09
N TYR A 76 10.69 10.32 14.51
CA TYR A 76 11.97 9.64 14.26
C TYR A 76 12.21 9.19 12.81
N HIS A 77 11.16 9.00 12.01
CA HIS A 77 11.33 8.48 10.65
C HIS A 77 11.37 9.58 9.59
N LEU A 78 10.50 10.59 9.73
CA LEU A 78 10.35 11.63 8.72
C LEU A 78 11.47 12.67 8.84
N ASP A 79 12.24 12.81 7.77
CA ASP A 79 13.18 13.92 7.62
C ASP A 79 12.43 15.19 7.23
N ILE A 80 12.15 16.02 8.23
CA ILE A 80 11.40 17.28 8.11
C ILE A 80 12.00 18.22 7.04
N THR A 81 13.32 18.16 6.84
CA THR A 81 14.00 19.03 5.86
C THR A 81 13.64 18.70 4.42
N VAL A 82 13.32 17.43 4.15
CA VAL A 82 12.98 16.92 2.81
C VAL A 82 11.48 16.67 2.68
N ALA A 83 10.77 16.38 3.77
CA ALA A 83 9.40 15.90 3.76
C ALA A 83 8.41 16.81 3.03
N LYS A 84 8.51 18.13 3.20
CA LYS A 84 7.64 19.08 2.48
C LYS A 84 7.78 18.92 0.96
N LYS A 85 9.01 18.90 0.47
CA LYS A 85 9.31 18.75 -0.96
C LYS A 85 8.99 17.35 -1.48
N ALA A 86 9.22 16.32 -0.67
CA ALA A 86 8.91 14.94 -1.03
C ALA A 86 7.40 14.72 -1.21
N MET A 87 6.58 15.29 -0.33
CA MET A 87 5.13 15.17 -0.39
C MET A 87 4.47 15.98 -1.53
N GLU A 88 5.18 16.95 -2.12
CA GLU A 88 4.72 17.69 -3.31
C GLU A 88 4.71 16.84 -4.59
N PHE A 89 5.50 15.76 -4.65
CA PHE A 89 5.48 14.88 -5.81
C PHE A 89 4.14 14.15 -5.95
N SER A 90 3.61 14.09 -7.17
CA SER A 90 2.47 13.24 -7.45
C SER A 90 2.86 11.76 -7.28
N SER A 91 1.90 10.92 -6.89
CA SER A 91 2.20 9.49 -6.67
C SER A 91 2.59 8.78 -7.96
N ILE A 92 2.08 9.25 -9.11
CA ILE A 92 2.46 8.77 -10.44
C ILE A 92 3.90 9.15 -10.77
N ASP A 93 4.33 10.36 -10.45
CA ASP A 93 5.71 10.78 -10.71
C ASP A 93 6.68 9.97 -9.86
N LEU A 94 6.38 9.75 -8.58
CA LEU A 94 7.18 8.87 -7.73
C LEU A 94 7.25 7.44 -8.27
N ALA A 95 6.13 6.89 -8.75
CA ALA A 95 6.10 5.57 -9.37
C ALA A 95 6.98 5.49 -10.61
N LYS A 96 6.95 6.51 -11.49
CA LYS A 96 7.84 6.60 -12.66
C LYS A 96 9.30 6.68 -12.24
N MET A 97 9.61 7.49 -11.23
CA MET A 97 10.98 7.63 -10.75
C MET A 97 11.56 6.31 -10.21
N LEU A 98 10.74 5.44 -9.61
CA LEU A 98 11.17 4.13 -9.12
C LEU A 98 11.62 3.17 -10.22
N VAL A 99 11.11 3.33 -11.44
CA VAL A 99 11.41 2.45 -12.59
C VAL A 99 12.32 3.12 -13.63
N ASP A 100 12.68 4.39 -13.43
CA ASP A 100 13.55 5.13 -14.33
C ASP A 100 15.03 4.84 -14.05
N ILE A 101 15.70 4.25 -15.04
CA ILE A 101 17.12 3.89 -14.99
C ILE A 101 18.05 5.11 -14.84
N ASN A 102 17.59 6.31 -15.17
CA ASN A 102 18.39 7.53 -15.10
C ASN A 102 18.37 8.16 -13.70
N ILE A 103 17.51 7.68 -12.81
CA ILE A 103 17.38 8.22 -11.46
C ILE A 103 18.19 7.35 -10.50
N PRO A 104 19.27 7.91 -9.91
CA PRO A 104 20.10 7.16 -9.00
C PRO A 104 19.36 6.85 -7.70
N ARG A 105 19.65 5.69 -7.12
CA ARG A 105 19.01 5.19 -5.89
C ARG A 105 19.11 6.18 -4.73
N GLU A 106 20.22 6.92 -4.62
CA GLU A 106 20.46 7.90 -3.56
C GLU A 106 19.42 9.02 -3.56
N ASN A 107 18.94 9.42 -4.74
CA ASN A 107 17.89 10.42 -4.86
C ASN A 107 16.54 9.87 -4.36
N LEU A 108 16.22 8.63 -4.72
CA LEU A 108 15.01 7.95 -4.26
C LEU A 108 15.00 7.78 -2.74
N ILE A 109 16.12 7.42 -2.13
CA ILE A 109 16.23 7.30 -0.67
C ILE A 109 16.00 8.62 0.03
N LYS A 110 16.60 9.71 -0.49
CA LYS A 110 16.40 11.05 0.09
C LYS A 110 14.92 11.43 0.07
N ILE A 111 14.24 11.20 -1.05
CA ILE A 111 12.80 11.46 -1.19
C ILE A 111 12.00 10.56 -0.24
N ALA A 112 12.28 9.26 -0.22
CA ALA A 112 11.54 8.28 0.59
C ALA A 112 11.55 8.60 2.08
N ARG A 113 12.65 9.15 2.62
CA ARG A 113 12.75 9.61 4.02
C ARG A 113 11.79 10.76 4.36
N GLY A 114 11.25 11.43 3.35
CA GLY A 114 10.27 12.51 3.50
C GLY A 114 8.83 12.10 3.19
N LEU A 115 8.57 10.86 2.79
CA LEU A 115 7.22 10.41 2.42
C LEU A 115 6.49 9.80 3.62
N THR A 116 5.21 10.13 3.77
CA THR A 116 4.36 9.51 4.78
C THR A 116 4.00 8.07 4.42
N PRO A 117 3.60 7.24 5.40
CA PRO A 117 3.14 5.87 5.14
C PRO A 117 2.02 5.80 4.10
N ALA A 118 1.01 6.67 4.18
CA ALA A 118 -0.07 6.67 3.21
C ALA A 118 0.44 7.04 1.81
N LYS A 119 1.40 7.97 1.70
CA LYS A 119 2.00 8.34 0.41
C LYS A 119 2.72 7.16 -0.24
N LEU A 120 3.47 6.39 0.53
CA LEU A 120 4.13 5.17 0.03
C LEU A 120 3.08 4.12 -0.39
N ALA A 121 2.06 3.90 0.42
CA ALA A 121 0.96 2.98 0.13
C ALA A 121 0.11 3.39 -1.07
N ASP A 122 0.08 4.68 -1.42
CA ASP A 122 -0.58 5.20 -2.62
C ASP A 122 0.27 5.02 -3.89
N VAL A 123 1.61 5.06 -3.77
CA VAL A 123 2.53 4.91 -4.91
C VAL A 123 2.65 3.45 -5.37
N VAL A 124 2.83 2.51 -4.45
CA VAL A 124 3.11 1.10 -4.79
C VAL A 124 2.03 0.45 -5.67
N PRO A 125 0.71 0.64 -5.43
CA PRO A 125 -0.35 0.04 -6.24
C PRO A 125 -0.42 0.57 -7.69
N ILE A 126 0.28 1.67 -8.00
CA ILE A 126 0.38 2.19 -9.36
C ILE A 126 1.36 1.33 -10.18
N LEU A 127 2.33 0.71 -9.51
CA LEU A 127 3.29 -0.17 -10.15
C LEU A 127 2.65 -1.52 -10.48
N THR A 128 2.99 -2.05 -11.65
CA THR A 128 2.65 -3.42 -12.02
C THR A 128 3.91 -4.27 -11.94
N PRO A 129 3.83 -5.49 -11.38
CA PRO A 129 4.94 -6.41 -11.47
C PRO A 129 5.23 -6.70 -12.95
N TRP A 130 6.51 -6.71 -13.31
CA TRP A 130 6.93 -7.10 -14.64
C TRP A 130 6.51 -8.54 -14.90
N LYS A 131 5.87 -8.78 -16.05
CA LYS A 131 5.49 -10.12 -16.51
C LYS A 131 6.66 -10.84 -17.16
#